data_AF-A0A147FB25-F1
#
_entry.id   AF-A0A147FB25-F1
#
_cell.length_a   1.000
_cell.length_b   1.000
_cell.length_c   1.000
_cell.angle_alpha   90.00
_cell.angle_beta   90.00
_cell.angle_gamma   90.00
#
_symmetry.space_group_name_H-M   'P 1'
#
loop_
_entity.id
_entity.type
_entity.pdbx_description
1 polymer ?
#
loop_
_entity_poly.entity_id
_entity_poly.type
_entity_poly.pdbx_seq_one_letter_code
_entity_poly.pdbx_strand_id
1 'polypeptide(L)'
;MSNPVSDLVLGFQNLVAEVPDLVQPLIVALAGAVPFIEGEGAAAIGIIGGIHPIVAALAGAVGNLICVAVVVLATSRVRTAVTTRRGGSAKPATARREKFERAYHRYGTPGVSLLGPLLLPTQFTAAALTSTGVPPMRVLAWQAAAIALWTTVITLIITGVIRAVA
;
A
#
# COMPACT_ATOMS: atom_id res chain seq x y z
N MET A 1 39.13 -2.56 -1.24
CA MET A 1 38.37 -1.67 -0.34
C MET A 1 36.91 -2.01 -0.56
N SER A 2 36.19 -2.47 0.46
CA SER A 2 34.76 -2.72 0.34
C SER A 2 34.03 -1.40 0.05
N ASN A 3 32.99 -1.46 -0.78
CA ASN A 3 32.16 -0.30 -1.07
C ASN A 3 31.31 0.01 0.18
N PRO A 4 31.27 1.25 0.68
CA PRO A 4 30.46 1.60 1.86
C PRO A 4 28.99 1.20 1.75
N VAL A 5 28.43 1.16 0.53
CA VAL A 5 27.06 0.68 0.28
C VAL A 5 26.95 -0.83 0.48
N SER A 6 27.96 -1.60 0.08
CA SER A 6 27.99 -3.05 0.26
C SER A 6 28.05 -3.42 1.74
N ASP A 7 28.87 -2.71 2.51
CA ASP A 7 29.01 -2.95 3.95
C ASP A 7 27.71 -2.61 4.70
N LEU A 8 26.98 -1.57 4.26
CA LEU A 8 25.67 -1.23 4.79
C LEU A 8 24.63 -2.33 4.53
N VAL A 9 24.57 -2.85 3.30
CA VAL A 9 23.61 -3.91 2.93
C VAL A 9 23.91 -5.20 3.69
N LEU A 10 25.18 -5.61 3.77
CA LEU A 10 25.59 -6.79 4.53
C LEU A 10 25.30 -6.63 6.02
N GLY A 11 25.55 -5.45 6.58
CA GLY A 11 25.19 -5.13 7.97
C GLY A 11 23.69 -5.25 8.21
N PHE A 12 22.86 -4.72 7.30
CA PHE A 12 21.40 -4.85 7.40
C PHE A 12 20.93 -6.31 7.28
N GLN A 13 21.48 -7.09 6.36
CA GLN A 13 21.17 -8.51 6.22
C GLN A 13 21.54 -9.32 7.47
N ASN A 14 22.69 -9.02 8.09
CA ASN A 14 23.08 -9.66 9.34
C ASN A 14 22.10 -9.33 10.47
N LEU A 15 21.65 -8.09 10.58
CA LEU A 15 20.62 -7.70 11.56
C LEU A 15 19.28 -8.41 11.32
N VAL A 16 18.87 -8.55 10.06
CA VAL A 16 17.65 -9.29 9.72
C VAL A 16 17.80 -10.79 10.04
N ALA A 17 18.99 -11.36 9.81
CA ALA A 17 19.28 -12.76 10.12
C ALA A 17 19.28 -13.08 11.62
N GLU A 18 19.50 -12.09 12.49
CA GLU A 18 19.33 -12.24 13.95
C GLU A 18 17.86 -12.33 14.37
N VAL A 19 16.93 -11.86 13.54
CA VAL A 19 15.49 -11.96 13.80
C VAL A 19 15.01 -13.37 13.49
N PRO A 20 14.23 -14.03 14.38
CA PRO A 20 13.68 -15.35 14.11
C PRO A 20 12.89 -15.40 12.78
N ASP A 21 13.07 -16.45 12.00
CA ASP A 21 12.47 -16.61 10.66
C ASP A 21 10.96 -16.40 10.62
N LEU A 22 10.26 -16.76 11.70
CA LEU A 22 8.80 -16.59 11.81
C LEU A 22 8.37 -15.13 12.07
N VAL A 23 9.27 -14.31 12.61
CA VAL A 23 9.03 -12.90 12.95
C VAL A 23 9.36 -11.97 11.78
N GLN A 24 10.28 -12.35 10.90
CA GLN A 24 10.65 -11.56 9.73
C GLN A 24 9.44 -11.18 8.85
N PRO A 25 8.52 -12.10 8.47
CA PRO A 25 7.34 -11.75 7.68
C PRO A 25 6.38 -10.84 8.45
N LEU A 26 6.29 -10.97 9.77
CA LEU A 26 5.46 -10.07 10.58
C LEU A 26 6.01 -8.64 10.55
N ILE A 27 7.34 -8.45 10.64
CA ILE A 27 7.96 -7.13 10.51
C ILE A 27 7.67 -6.54 9.14
N VAL A 28 7.79 -7.33 8.06
CA VAL A 28 7.46 -6.88 6.70
C VAL A 28 5.98 -6.50 6.58
N ALA A 29 5.07 -7.29 7.15
CA ALA A 29 3.65 -6.96 7.16
C ALA A 29 3.35 -5.66 7.93
N LEU A 30 3.98 -5.47 9.09
CA LEU A 30 3.86 -4.22 9.87
C LEU A 30 4.41 -3.03 9.10
N ALA A 31 5.55 -3.17 8.42
CA ALA A 31 6.09 -2.15 7.54
C ALA A 31 5.11 -1.84 6.39
N GLY A 32 4.47 -2.86 5.81
CA GLY A 32 3.51 -2.69 4.72
C GLY A 32 2.22 -1.97 5.13
N ALA A 33 1.88 -1.98 6.42
CA ALA A 33 0.76 -1.22 6.95
C ALA A 33 1.05 0.29 7.09
N VAL A 34 2.31 0.71 7.02
CA VAL A 34 2.70 2.12 7.18
C VAL A 34 2.44 2.88 5.86
N PRO A 35 1.71 4.00 5.89
CA PRO A 35 1.57 4.86 4.70
C PRO A 35 2.93 5.27 4.16
N PHE A 36 3.06 5.40 2.84
CA PHE A 36 4.32 5.66 2.12
C PHE A 36 5.32 4.51 2.06
N ILE A 37 5.25 3.51 2.96
CA ILE A 37 6.03 2.28 2.82
C ILE A 37 5.25 1.29 1.97
N GLU A 38 4.02 1.00 2.39
CA GLU A 38 3.08 0.15 1.66
C GLU A 38 3.61 -1.24 1.33
N GLY A 39 2.83 -2.02 0.56
CA GLY A 39 3.17 -3.41 0.27
C GLY A 39 4.45 -3.53 -0.55
N GLU A 40 4.60 -2.68 -1.56
CA GLU A 40 5.75 -2.63 -2.45
C GLU A 40 7.05 -2.20 -1.75
N GLY A 41 7.02 -1.17 -0.91
CA GLY A 41 8.19 -0.70 -0.19
C GLY A 41 8.58 -1.67 0.91
N ALA A 42 7.61 -2.26 1.62
CA ALA A 42 7.88 -3.30 2.60
C ALA A 42 8.49 -4.56 1.94
N ALA A 43 7.94 -4.99 0.80
CA ALA A 43 8.49 -6.11 0.04
C ALA A 43 9.92 -5.81 -0.42
N ALA A 44 10.18 -4.61 -0.93
CA ALA A 44 11.51 -4.17 -1.34
C ALA A 44 12.52 -4.22 -0.20
N ILE A 45 12.17 -3.65 0.96
CA ILE A 45 13.01 -3.64 2.16
C ILE A 45 13.29 -5.08 2.62
N GLY A 46 12.26 -5.93 2.65
CA GLY A 46 12.40 -7.33 3.04
C GLY A 46 13.36 -8.11 2.13
N ILE A 47 13.22 -7.95 0.81
CA ILE A 47 14.09 -8.62 -0.18
C ILE A 47 15.54 -8.15 -0.03
N ILE A 48 15.77 -6.85 0.11
CA ILE A 48 17.11 -6.28 0.34
C ILE A 48 17.71 -6.82 1.65
N GLY A 49 16.88 -6.99 2.67
CA GLY A 49 17.23 -7.61 3.94
C GLY A 49 17.48 -9.12 3.89
N GLY A 50 17.37 -9.76 2.72
CA GLY A 50 17.64 -11.18 2.52
C GLY A 50 16.42 -12.08 2.70
N ILE A 51 15.23 -11.54 2.94
CA ILE A 51 13.99 -12.32 3.06
C ILE A 51 13.60 -12.85 1.67
N HIS A 52 13.13 -14.10 1.62
CA HIS A 52 12.68 -14.72 0.38
C HIS A 52 11.62 -13.85 -0.36
N PRO A 53 11.77 -13.56 -1.66
CA PRO A 53 10.93 -12.57 -2.34
C PRO A 53 9.42 -12.82 -2.28
N ILE A 54 9.01 -14.08 -2.39
CA ILE A 54 7.58 -14.45 -2.29
C ILE A 54 7.04 -14.16 -0.88
N VAL A 55 7.85 -14.42 0.15
CA VAL A 55 7.43 -14.21 1.55
C VAL A 55 7.33 -12.72 1.85
N ALA A 56 8.32 -11.93 1.43
CA ALA A 56 8.32 -10.48 1.59
C ALA A 56 7.14 -9.82 0.84
N ALA A 57 6.88 -10.25 -0.40
CA ALA A 57 5.76 -9.76 -1.21
C ALA A 57 4.40 -10.05 -0.56
N LEU A 58 4.16 -11.29 -0.14
CA LEU A 58 2.90 -11.68 0.49
C LEU A 58 2.71 -10.97 1.83
N ALA A 59 3.75 -10.93 2.66
CA ALA A 59 3.71 -10.24 3.95
C ALA A 59 3.38 -8.75 3.80
N GLY A 60 4.12 -8.05 2.92
CA GLY A 60 3.92 -6.62 2.65
C GLY A 60 2.52 -6.34 2.09
N ALA A 61 2.08 -7.12 1.10
CA ALA A 61 0.75 -6.98 0.52
C ALA A 61 -0.38 -7.21 1.53
N VAL A 62 -0.28 -8.25 2.38
CA VAL A 62 -1.26 -8.55 3.42
C VAL A 62 -1.31 -7.44 4.47
N GLY A 63 -0.16 -6.99 4.96
CA GLY A 63 -0.07 -5.89 5.92
C GLY A 63 -0.71 -4.60 5.39
N ASN A 64 -0.39 -4.24 4.15
CA ASN A 64 -0.98 -3.07 3.49
C ASN A 64 -2.51 -3.22 3.32
N LEU A 65 -2.95 -4.37 2.82
CA LEU A 65 -4.37 -4.62 2.59
C LEU A 65 -5.19 -4.58 3.89
N ILE A 66 -4.66 -5.10 4.99
CA ILE A 66 -5.31 -5.00 6.32
C ILE A 66 -5.46 -3.53 6.73
N CYS A 67 -4.40 -2.73 6.60
CA CYS A 67 -4.45 -1.30 6.93
C CYS A 67 -5.49 -0.56 6.06
N VAL A 68 -5.49 -0.80 4.74
CA VAL A 68 -6.49 -0.26 3.82
C VAL A 68 -7.90 -0.69 4.21
N ALA A 69 -8.11 -1.96 4.58
CA ALA A 69 -9.40 -2.46 5.02
C ALA A 69 -9.90 -1.72 6.25
N VAL A 70 -9.06 -1.53 7.26
CA VAL A 70 -9.38 -0.76 8.47
C VAL A 70 -9.80 0.67 8.10
N VAL A 71 -9.02 1.34 7.25
CA VAL A 71 -9.28 2.73 6.84
C VAL A 71 -10.60 2.84 6.07
N VAL A 72 -10.87 1.97 5.11
CA VAL A 72 -12.12 1.95 4.33
C VAL A 72 -13.32 1.73 5.23
N LEU A 73 -13.26 0.74 6.13
CA LEU A 73 -14.36 0.43 7.04
C LEU A 73 -14.61 1.56 8.04
N ALA A 74 -13.55 2.16 8.60
CA ALA A 74 -13.65 3.31 9.47
C ALA A 74 -14.28 4.51 8.75
N THR A 75 -13.81 4.81 7.54
CA THR A 75 -14.30 5.93 6.72
C THR A 75 -15.76 5.73 6.33
N SER A 76 -16.15 4.51 5.97
CA SER A 76 -17.54 4.17 5.65
C SER A 76 -18.46 4.39 6.85
N ARG A 77 -18.07 3.93 8.05
CA ARG A 77 -18.85 4.13 9.28
C ARG A 77 -18.99 5.61 9.64
N VAL A 78 -17.90 6.38 9.54
CA VAL A 78 -17.92 7.83 9.79
C VAL A 78 -18.87 8.52 8.80
N ARG A 79 -18.78 8.19 7.51
CA ARG A 79 -19.68 8.74 6.47
C ARG A 79 -21.14 8.47 6.82
N THR A 80 -21.51 7.21 7.07
CA THR A 80 -22.88 6.83 7.41
C THR A 80 -23.37 7.56 8.66
N ALA A 81 -22.55 7.61 9.71
CA ALA A 81 -22.88 8.32 10.95
C ALA A 81 -23.14 9.82 10.71
N VAL A 82 -22.34 10.49 9.86
CA VAL A 82 -22.50 11.91 9.53
C VAL A 82 -23.72 12.15 8.65
N THR A 83 -23.95 11.33 7.62
CA THR A 83 -25.08 11.48 6.70
C THR A 83 -26.43 11.19 7.33
N THR A 84 -26.48 10.29 8.34
CA THR A 84 -27.72 9.97 9.06
C THR A 84 -28.05 10.99 10.15
N ARG A 85 -27.05 11.66 10.75
CA ARG A 85 -27.26 12.65 11.84
C ARG A 85 -27.49 14.09 11.37
N ARG A 86 -27.04 14.44 10.16
CA ARG A 86 -27.29 15.73 9.53
C ARG A 86 -27.92 15.46 8.18
N GLY A 87 -29.16 15.90 7.97
CA GLY A 87 -29.73 16.10 6.63
C GLY A 87 -29.04 17.26 5.89
N GLY A 88 -27.70 17.38 5.96
CA GLY A 88 -27.01 18.65 5.80
C GLY A 88 -25.76 18.60 4.93
N SER A 89 -25.89 19.29 3.79
CA SER A 89 -24.89 20.17 3.17
C SER A 89 -23.48 19.60 2.94
N ALA A 90 -23.22 19.32 1.65
CA ALA A 90 -21.88 19.11 1.14
C ALA A 90 -20.98 20.30 1.51
N LYS A 91 -19.93 20.06 2.32
CA LYS A 91 -18.85 21.03 2.50
C LYS A 91 -18.27 21.38 1.11
N PRO A 92 -17.93 22.66 0.86
CA PRO A 92 -17.43 23.09 -0.44
C PRO A 92 -16.22 22.26 -0.87
N ALA A 93 -16.19 21.86 -2.13
CA ALA A 93 -15.14 21.00 -2.66
C ALA A 93 -13.81 21.77 -2.67
N THR A 94 -12.87 21.36 -1.83
CA THR A 94 -11.48 21.82 -1.91
C THR A 94 -10.88 21.48 -3.28
N ALA A 95 -9.96 22.28 -3.82
CA ALA A 95 -9.34 22.04 -5.13
C ALA A 95 -8.75 20.62 -5.33
N ARG A 96 -8.30 19.97 -4.24
CA ARG A 96 -7.84 18.56 -4.24
C ARG A 96 -8.98 17.57 -4.52
N ARG A 97 -10.17 17.85 -3.99
CA ARG A 97 -11.40 17.05 -4.19
C ARG A 97 -11.91 17.17 -5.62
N GLU A 98 -11.86 18.36 -6.22
CA GLU A 98 -12.27 18.56 -7.60
C GLU A 98 -11.37 17.82 -8.60
N LYS A 99 -10.04 17.82 -8.38
CA LYS A 99 -9.10 17.01 -9.17
C LYS A 99 -9.39 15.51 -9.06
N PHE A 100 -9.68 15.03 -7.86
CA PHE A 100 -10.07 13.64 -7.61
C PHE A 100 -11.40 13.28 -8.29
N GLU A 101 -12.41 14.14 -8.19
CA GLU A 101 -13.70 13.96 -8.84
C GLU A 101 -13.55 13.92 -10.37
N ARG A 102 -12.75 14.81 -10.98
CA ARG A 102 -12.44 14.75 -12.42
C ARG A 102 -11.73 13.45 -12.82
N ALA A 103 -10.74 13.01 -12.04
CA ALA A 103 -10.06 11.74 -12.29
C ALA A 103 -11.03 10.55 -12.15
N TYR A 104 -11.90 10.57 -11.15
CA TYR A 104 -12.92 9.54 -10.93
C TYR A 104 -13.97 9.51 -12.03
N HIS A 105 -14.44 10.66 -12.51
CA HIS A 105 -15.35 10.74 -13.66
C HIS A 105 -14.74 10.16 -14.94
N ARG A 106 -13.42 10.32 -15.12
CA ARG A 106 -12.72 9.85 -16.33
C ARG A 106 -12.33 8.36 -16.28
N TYR A 107 -11.91 7.87 -15.11
CA TYR A 107 -11.28 6.56 -14.97
C TYR A 107 -12.04 5.57 -14.06
N GLY A 108 -13.08 6.04 -13.37
CA GLY A 108 -13.90 5.25 -12.46
C GLY A 108 -13.13 4.67 -11.27
N THR A 109 -13.79 3.79 -10.52
CA THR A 109 -13.17 3.04 -9.41
C THR A 109 -11.95 2.21 -9.84
N PRO A 110 -11.94 1.53 -11.00
CA PRO A 110 -10.79 0.73 -11.43
C PRO A 110 -9.54 1.59 -11.69
N GLY A 111 -9.66 2.63 -12.52
CA GLY A 111 -8.51 3.41 -12.93
C GLY A 111 -7.96 4.31 -11.82
N VAL A 112 -8.82 4.82 -10.91
CA VAL A 112 -8.34 5.58 -9.74
C VAL A 112 -7.64 4.68 -8.74
N SER A 113 -8.03 3.42 -8.58
CA SER A 113 -7.35 2.50 -7.64
C SER A 113 -6.05 1.96 -8.22
N LEU A 114 -5.96 1.74 -9.54
CA LEU A 114 -4.74 1.27 -10.20
C LEU A 114 -3.69 2.38 -10.39
N LEU A 115 -4.12 3.61 -10.66
CA LEU A 115 -3.22 4.77 -10.85
C LEU A 115 -3.06 5.61 -9.58
N GLY A 116 -3.94 5.44 -8.60
CA GLY A 116 -3.93 6.16 -7.33
C GLY A 116 -2.64 6.02 -6.51
N PRO A 117 -2.03 4.82 -6.41
CA PRO A 117 -0.77 4.61 -5.69
C PRO A 117 0.39 5.48 -6.21
N LEU A 118 0.38 5.85 -7.50
CA LEU A 118 1.40 6.73 -8.09
C LEU A 118 1.29 8.20 -7.64
N LEU A 119 0.16 8.60 -7.04
CA LEU A 119 -0.13 9.99 -6.70
C LEU A 119 -0.37 10.20 -5.20
N LEU A 120 -0.93 9.21 -4.51
CA LEU A 120 -1.25 9.25 -3.09
C LEU A 120 -1.07 7.86 -2.48
N PRO A 121 -0.64 7.79 -1.19
CA PRO A 121 -0.60 6.52 -0.50
C PRO A 121 -1.94 5.77 -0.57
N THR A 122 -1.88 4.45 -0.74
CA THR A 122 -3.04 3.57 -0.98
C THR A 122 -4.15 3.77 0.05
N GLN A 123 -3.80 4.03 1.31
CA GLN A 123 -4.77 4.27 2.38
C GLN A 123 -5.53 5.59 2.18
N PHE A 124 -4.88 6.65 1.71
CA PHE A 124 -5.53 7.94 1.42
C PHE A 124 -6.45 7.85 0.19
N THR A 125 -6.01 7.15 -0.86
CA THR A 125 -6.84 6.90 -2.05
C THR A 125 -8.11 6.12 -1.69
N ALA A 126 -7.96 5.07 -0.87
CA ALA A 126 -9.09 4.25 -0.42
C ALA A 126 -10.06 5.05 0.48
N ALA A 127 -9.56 5.89 1.38
CA ALA A 127 -10.38 6.79 2.18
C ALA A 127 -11.14 7.79 1.30
N ALA A 128 -10.46 8.39 0.30
CA ALA A 128 -11.08 9.33 -0.63
C ALA A 128 -12.21 8.67 -1.43
N LEU A 129 -11.97 7.51 -2.03
CA LEU A 129 -12.99 6.73 -2.77
C LEU A 129 -14.17 6.36 -1.89
N THR A 130 -13.94 5.96 -0.65
CA THR A 130 -15.01 5.58 0.27
C THR A 130 -15.84 6.80 0.69
N SER A 131 -15.20 7.96 0.84
CA SER A 131 -15.88 9.21 1.22
C SER A 131 -16.88 9.70 0.17
N THR A 132 -16.63 9.43 -1.12
CA THR A 132 -17.53 9.80 -2.22
C THR A 132 -18.77 8.90 -2.32
N GLY A 133 -18.87 7.86 -1.49
CA GLY A 133 -20.03 6.96 -1.43
C GLY A 133 -19.91 5.71 -2.29
N VAL A 134 -18.73 5.42 -2.85
CA VAL A 134 -18.46 4.13 -3.48
C VAL A 134 -18.64 3.01 -2.44
N PRO A 135 -19.29 1.89 -2.78
CA PRO A 135 -19.47 0.79 -1.84
C PRO A 135 -18.12 0.26 -1.32
N PRO A 136 -17.93 0.10 0.01
CA PRO A 136 -16.66 -0.31 0.61
C PRO A 136 -16.07 -1.57 -0.01
N MET A 137 -16.88 -2.59 -0.27
CA MET A 137 -16.42 -3.84 -0.89
C MET A 137 -15.83 -3.64 -2.29
N ARG A 138 -16.36 -2.68 -3.06
CA ARG A 138 -15.82 -2.35 -4.39
C ARG A 138 -14.49 -1.63 -4.26
N VAL A 139 -14.34 -0.72 -3.30
CA VAL A 139 -13.05 -0.06 -3.01
C VAL A 139 -12.01 -1.11 -2.59
N LEU A 140 -12.37 -2.02 -1.69
CA LEU A 140 -11.46 -3.08 -1.22
C LEU A 140 -11.03 -4.02 -2.34
N ALA A 141 -11.95 -4.45 -3.21
CA ALA A 141 -11.61 -5.32 -4.33
C ALA A 141 -10.59 -4.66 -5.28
N TRP A 142 -10.79 -3.38 -5.62
CA TRP A 142 -9.87 -2.66 -6.50
C TRP A 142 -8.54 -2.32 -5.83
N GLN A 143 -8.55 -1.98 -4.54
CA GLN A 143 -7.31 -1.79 -3.77
C GLN A 143 -6.53 -3.10 -3.66
N ALA A 144 -7.18 -4.24 -3.40
CA ALA A 144 -6.54 -5.55 -3.37
C ALA A 144 -5.88 -5.88 -4.71
N ALA A 145 -6.59 -5.64 -5.83
CA ALA A 145 -6.04 -5.84 -7.17
C ALA A 145 -4.83 -4.92 -7.43
N ALA A 146 -4.90 -3.65 -7.05
CA ALA A 146 -3.80 -2.70 -7.22
C ALA A 146 -2.58 -3.06 -6.36
N ILE A 147 -2.78 -3.40 -5.08
CA ILE A 147 -1.71 -3.84 -4.17
C ILE A 147 -1.04 -5.10 -4.72
N ALA A 148 -1.82 -6.10 -5.11
CA ALA A 148 -1.30 -7.34 -5.68
C ALA A 148 -0.48 -7.08 -6.95
N LEU A 149 -0.99 -6.25 -7.87
CA LEU A 149 -0.30 -5.90 -9.10
C LEU A 149 1.03 -5.18 -8.81
N TRP A 150 1.00 -4.08 -8.08
CA TRP A 150 2.18 -3.24 -7.85
C TRP A 150 3.24 -3.92 -6.98
N THR A 151 2.82 -4.64 -5.93
CA THR A 151 3.74 -5.42 -5.10
C THR A 151 4.43 -6.51 -5.93
N THR A 152 3.69 -7.18 -6.83
CA THR A 152 4.26 -8.18 -7.74
C THR A 152 5.25 -7.54 -8.72
N VAL A 153 4.90 -6.42 -9.35
CA VAL A 153 5.77 -5.71 -10.30
C VAL A 153 7.10 -5.32 -9.62
N ILE A 154 7.05 -4.70 -8.45
CA ILE A 154 8.25 -4.28 -7.71
C ILE A 154 9.08 -5.49 -7.27
N THR A 155 8.43 -6.54 -6.78
CA THR A 155 9.11 -7.79 -6.39
C THR A 155 9.86 -8.40 -7.58
N LEU A 156 9.23 -8.47 -8.75
CA LEU A 156 9.85 -8.99 -9.98
C LEU A 156 11.01 -8.11 -10.44
N ILE A 157 10.87 -6.79 -10.40
CA ILE A 157 11.94 -5.85 -10.75
C ILE A 157 13.15 -6.06 -9.84
N ILE A 158 12.96 -6.02 -8.52
CA ILE A 158 14.05 -6.15 -7.55
C ILE A 158 14.73 -7.51 -7.67
N THR A 159 13.94 -8.58 -7.72
CA THR A 159 14.48 -9.94 -7.87
C THR A 159 15.22 -10.10 -9.19
N GLY A 160 14.70 -9.53 -10.28
CA GLY A 160 15.35 -9.54 -11.59
C GLY A 160 16.67 -8.77 -11.59
N VAL A 161 16.71 -7.59 -10.97
CA VAL A 161 17.93 -6.79 -10.81
C VAL A 161 18.98 -7.55 -9.99
N ILE A 162 18.60 -8.13 -8.85
CA ILE A 162 19.53 -8.92 -8.01
C ILE A 162 20.13 -10.07 -8.81
N ARG A 163 19.31 -10.82 -9.56
CA ARG A 163 19.78 -11.94 -10.40
C ARG A 163 20.66 -11.52 -11.58
N ALA A 164 20.52 -10.29 -12.07
CA ALA A 164 21.32 -9.79 -13.19
C ALA A 164 22.70 -9.26 -12.75
N VAL A 165 22.84 -8.91 -11.47
CA VAL A 165 24.06 -8.28 -10.91
C VAL A 165 24.86 -9.25 -10.02
N ALA A 166 24.23 -10.32 -9.54
CA ALA A 166 24.89 -11.43 -8.81
C ALA A 166 25.65 -12.36 -9.76
#